data_AF-A0A315QPU7-F1
#
_entry.id   AF-A0A315QPU7-F1
#
_cell.length_a   1.000
_cell.length_b   1.000
_cell.length_c   1.000
_cell.angle_alpha   90.00
_cell.angle_beta   90.00
_cell.angle_gamma   90.00
#
_symmetry.space_group_name_H-M   'P 1'
#
loop_
_entity.id
_entity.type
_entity.pdbx_description
1 polymer ?
#
loop_
_entity_poly.entity_id
_entity_poly.type
_entity_poly.pdbx_seq_one_letter_code
_entity_poly.pdbx_strand_id
1 'polypeptide(L)'
;MKKNKIALTTSLIFTLLLIPKTVYAMHIAEGFLPMKWAGFWTVLAVPFLIISVKKVNNILKDESPGIKMLLALAGAFIFVLSSLKLPSLTGSCSHATGIGLGAILFGPWPMVLLGTIVLIFQALLLAHGGITTLGANLFAMAVVGSFVAHFMFKLSKKVGAPVWFSVFLAASLSDFFTYITTAGQLAAAFPGNSGFMAALVKFLSVFAFTQIPLAIVEGLLTVLVFNIIQEYGKNELDELSIISRRKRHELS
;
A
#
# COMPACT_ATOMS: atom_id res chain seq x y z
N MET A 1 -25.69 12.01 47.41
CA MET A 1 -25.58 10.82 46.51
C MET A 1 -25.92 11.08 45.04
N LYS A 2 -26.91 11.94 44.68
CA LYS A 2 -27.28 12.20 43.26
C LYS A 2 -26.19 12.90 42.42
N LYS A 3 -25.48 13.90 42.97
CA LYS A 3 -24.40 14.63 42.25
C LYS A 3 -23.25 13.73 41.81
N ASN A 4 -22.81 12.80 42.67
CA ASN A 4 -21.71 11.89 42.34
C ASN A 4 -22.11 10.87 41.26
N LYS A 5 -23.38 10.45 41.21
CA LYS A 5 -23.87 9.57 40.14
C LYS A 5 -23.87 10.29 38.78
N ILE A 6 -24.28 11.56 38.74
CA ILE A 6 -24.26 12.37 37.52
C ILE A 6 -22.82 12.56 37.02
N ALA A 7 -21.89 12.93 37.91
CA ALA A 7 -20.47 13.09 37.58
C ALA A 7 -19.83 11.78 37.10
N LEU A 8 -20.20 10.64 37.70
CA LEU A 8 -19.72 9.33 37.25
C LEU A 8 -20.28 8.98 35.88
N THR A 9 -21.56 9.27 35.61
CA THR A 9 -22.18 9.00 34.30
C THR A 9 -21.65 9.91 33.21
N THR A 10 -21.41 11.20 33.48
CA THR A 10 -20.77 12.10 32.49
C THR A 10 -19.31 11.74 32.28
N SER A 11 -18.57 11.37 33.33
CA SER A 11 -17.20 10.87 33.19
C SER A 11 -17.17 9.57 32.37
N LEU A 12 -18.08 8.62 32.62
CA LEU A 12 -18.18 7.37 31.87
C LEU A 12 -18.55 7.62 30.39
N ILE A 13 -19.51 8.51 30.12
CA ILE A 13 -19.90 8.90 28.76
C ILE A 13 -18.76 9.63 28.05
N PHE A 14 -18.06 10.53 28.75
CA PHE A 14 -16.89 11.24 28.23
C PHE A 14 -15.74 10.27 27.96
N THR A 15 -15.51 9.30 28.83
CA THR A 15 -14.52 8.24 28.65
C THR A 15 -14.91 7.33 27.49
N LEU A 16 -16.19 6.98 27.32
CA LEU A 16 -16.75 6.23 26.19
C LEU A 16 -16.66 7.00 24.86
N LEU A 17 -16.75 8.34 24.90
CA LEU A 17 -16.56 9.23 23.75
C LEU A 17 -15.08 9.45 23.41
N LEU A 18 -14.19 9.32 24.41
CA LEU A 18 -12.74 9.36 24.28
C LEU A 18 -12.12 8.01 23.95
N ILE A 19 -12.89 6.90 23.95
CA ILE A 19 -12.44 5.67 23.32
C ILE A 19 -12.22 6.02 21.85
N PRO A 20 -10.99 5.95 21.33
CA PRO A 20 -10.80 6.09 19.90
C PRO A 20 -11.66 5.01 19.24
N LYS A 21 -12.74 5.43 18.57
CA LYS A 21 -13.39 4.57 17.58
C LYS A 21 -12.26 4.12 16.68
N THR A 22 -12.07 2.81 16.56
CA THR A 22 -11.02 2.20 15.74
C THR A 22 -11.15 2.68 14.31
N VAL A 23 -10.51 3.80 14.00
CA VAL A 23 -10.28 4.30 12.65
C VAL A 23 -8.82 4.03 12.38
N TYR A 24 -8.58 2.79 11.97
CA TYR A 24 -7.33 2.39 11.35
C TYR A 24 -7.71 1.40 10.28
N ALA A 25 -7.65 1.86 9.03
CA ALA A 25 -6.76 1.26 8.05
C ALA A 25 -7.14 1.69 6.63
N MET A 26 -6.12 1.84 5.81
CA MET A 26 -6.21 1.72 4.36
C MET A 26 -6.75 0.33 3.94
N HIS A 27 -6.59 -0.66 4.83
CA HIS A 27 -7.06 -2.03 4.70
C HIS A 27 -8.46 -2.22 5.31
N ILE A 28 -9.31 -3.00 4.65
CA ILE A 28 -10.57 -3.46 5.22
C ILE A 28 -10.28 -4.52 6.27
N ALA A 29 -10.77 -4.31 7.50
CA ALA A 29 -10.53 -5.18 8.65
C ALA A 29 -11.16 -6.57 8.49
N GLU A 30 -10.60 -7.57 9.18
CA GLU A 30 -11.11 -8.93 9.26
C GLU A 30 -12.60 -8.98 9.62
N GLY A 31 -13.38 -9.77 8.87
CA GLY A 31 -14.81 -9.94 9.11
C GLY A 31 -15.67 -8.70 8.82
N PHE A 32 -15.09 -7.60 8.34
CA PHE A 32 -15.85 -6.38 8.07
C PHE A 32 -16.73 -6.52 6.82
N LEU A 33 -16.29 -7.23 5.78
CA LEU A 33 -17.12 -7.45 4.59
C LEU A 33 -18.08 -8.63 4.77
N PRO A 34 -19.34 -8.52 4.29
CA PRO A 34 -20.22 -9.67 4.17
C PRO A 34 -19.59 -10.76 3.29
N MET A 35 -19.81 -12.03 3.61
CA MET A 35 -19.17 -13.17 2.93
C MET A 35 -19.30 -13.13 1.41
N LYS A 36 -20.46 -12.68 0.89
CA LYS A 36 -20.70 -12.52 -0.56
C LYS A 36 -19.73 -11.52 -1.20
N TRP A 37 -19.51 -10.38 -0.55
CA TRP A 37 -18.60 -9.34 -1.03
C TRP A 37 -17.13 -9.73 -0.88
N ALA A 38 -16.77 -10.37 0.24
CA ALA A 38 -15.44 -10.95 0.44
C ALA A 38 -15.10 -11.97 -0.66
N GLY A 39 -16.03 -12.89 -0.96
CA GLY A 39 -15.88 -13.87 -2.03
C GLY A 39 -15.78 -13.22 -3.42
N PHE A 40 -16.63 -12.24 -3.71
CA PHE A 40 -16.60 -11.50 -4.99
C PHE A 40 -15.24 -10.85 -5.25
N TRP A 41 -14.72 -10.09 -4.29
CA TRP A 41 -13.42 -9.43 -4.44
C TRP A 41 -12.26 -10.41 -4.54
N THR A 42 -12.34 -11.55 -3.84
CA THR A 42 -11.36 -12.62 -3.97
C THR A 42 -11.36 -13.19 -5.39
N VAL A 43 -12.53 -13.50 -5.94
CA VAL A 43 -12.66 -14.01 -7.32
C VAL A 43 -12.13 -12.99 -8.34
N LEU A 44 -12.38 -11.68 -8.13
CA LEU A 44 -11.85 -10.64 -9.00
C LEU A 44 -10.32 -10.46 -8.90
N ALA A 45 -9.74 -10.64 -7.71
CA ALA A 45 -8.31 -10.43 -7.49
C ALA A 45 -7.45 -11.62 -7.99
N VAL A 46 -7.98 -12.84 -7.94
CA VAL A 46 -7.25 -14.08 -8.29
C VAL A 46 -6.63 -14.05 -9.69
N PRO A 47 -7.31 -13.63 -10.77
CA PRO A 47 -6.70 -13.54 -12.10
C PRO A 47 -5.44 -12.67 -12.14
N PHE A 48 -5.44 -11.53 -11.45
CA PHE A 48 -4.27 -10.64 -11.39
C PHE A 48 -3.11 -11.31 -10.67
N LEU A 49 -3.38 -12.01 -9.57
CA LEU A 49 -2.38 -12.77 -8.84
C LEU A 49 -1.79 -13.90 -9.69
N ILE A 50 -2.62 -14.65 -10.40
CA ILE A 50 -2.16 -15.74 -11.29
C ILE A 50 -1.26 -15.18 -12.40
N ILE A 51 -1.66 -14.08 -13.06
CA ILE A 51 -0.86 -13.45 -14.11
C ILE A 51 0.45 -12.90 -13.54
N SER A 52 0.38 -12.28 -12.36
CA SER A 52 1.54 -11.76 -11.64
C SER A 52 2.56 -12.87 -11.36
N VAL A 53 2.12 -14.00 -10.77
CA VAL A 53 2.97 -15.16 -10.50
C VAL A 53 3.60 -15.69 -11.79
N LYS A 54 2.84 -15.83 -12.88
CA LYS A 54 3.38 -16.27 -14.17
C LYS A 54 4.47 -15.32 -14.69
N LYS A 55 4.23 -14.00 -14.62
CA LYS A 55 5.19 -13.00 -15.09
C LYS A 55 6.45 -12.97 -14.23
N VAL A 56 6.31 -13.04 -12.91
CA VAL A 56 7.45 -13.13 -11.99
C VAL A 56 8.23 -14.41 -12.24
N ASN A 57 7.57 -15.56 -12.42
CA ASN A 57 8.24 -16.81 -12.72
C ASN A 57 9.02 -16.76 -14.04
N ASN A 58 8.52 -16.06 -15.06
CA ASN A 58 9.26 -15.87 -16.31
C ASN A 58 10.48 -14.97 -16.09
N ILE A 59 10.34 -13.86 -15.36
CA ILE A 59 11.47 -13.01 -14.96
C ILE A 59 12.54 -13.84 -14.23
N LEU A 60 12.14 -14.73 -13.33
CA LEU A 60 13.08 -15.58 -12.57
C LEU A 60 13.72 -16.71 -13.38
N LYS A 61 13.15 -17.10 -14.52
CA LYS A 61 13.71 -18.13 -15.41
C LYS A 61 14.74 -17.56 -16.37
N ASP A 62 14.50 -16.33 -16.83
CA ASP A 62 15.33 -15.66 -17.83
C ASP A 62 16.55 -14.96 -17.20
N GLU A 63 16.57 -14.82 -15.87
CA GLU A 63 17.55 -14.00 -15.15
C GLU A 63 18.43 -14.78 -14.16
N SER A 64 19.59 -14.21 -13.87
CA SER A 64 20.56 -14.76 -12.92
C SER A 64 20.01 -14.87 -11.47
N PRO A 65 20.56 -15.75 -10.61
CA PRO A 65 20.11 -15.95 -9.22
C PRO A 65 19.98 -14.66 -8.38
N GLY A 66 20.67 -13.58 -8.75
CA GLY A 66 20.64 -12.29 -8.07
C GLY A 66 19.27 -11.60 -8.09
N ILE A 67 18.46 -11.78 -9.14
CA ILE A 67 17.14 -11.13 -9.23
C ILE A 67 16.12 -11.74 -8.29
N LYS A 68 16.22 -13.04 -8.01
CA LYS A 68 15.40 -13.70 -6.99
C LYS A 68 15.65 -13.10 -5.60
N MET A 69 16.93 -12.87 -5.28
CA MET A 69 17.34 -12.27 -4.01
C MET A 69 16.88 -10.81 -3.92
N LEU A 70 17.03 -10.04 -5.00
CA LEU A 70 16.56 -8.65 -5.06
C LEU A 70 15.05 -8.55 -4.85
N LEU A 71 14.26 -9.42 -5.49
CA LEU A 71 12.80 -9.42 -5.35
C LEU A 71 12.36 -9.80 -3.92
N ALA A 72 13.06 -10.75 -3.29
CA ALA A 72 12.80 -11.11 -1.90
C ALA A 72 13.14 -9.97 -0.93
N LEU A 73 14.30 -9.32 -1.13
CA LEU A 73 14.72 -8.17 -0.33
C LEU A 73 13.77 -6.98 -0.54
N ALA A 74 13.29 -6.76 -1.76
CA ALA A 74 12.27 -5.77 -2.07
C ALA A 74 10.97 -6.03 -1.31
N GLY A 75 10.48 -7.27 -1.31
CA GLY A 75 9.29 -7.65 -0.53
C GLY A 75 9.45 -7.40 0.96
N ALA A 76 10.60 -7.79 1.52
CA ALA A 76 10.92 -7.54 2.93
C ALA A 76 11.02 -6.04 3.24
N PHE A 77 11.66 -5.27 2.37
CA PHE A 77 11.78 -3.82 2.52
C PHE A 77 10.42 -3.13 2.45
N ILE A 78 9.56 -3.49 1.51
CA ILE A 78 8.19 -2.95 1.40
C ILE A 78 7.38 -3.30 2.66
N PHE A 79 7.48 -4.54 3.15
CA PHE A 79 6.84 -4.93 4.41
C PHE A 79 7.33 -4.08 5.59
N VAL A 80 8.64 -3.91 5.74
CA VAL A 80 9.24 -3.12 6.82
C VAL A 80 8.84 -1.65 6.69
N LEU A 81 8.93 -1.05 5.50
CA LEU A 81 8.44 0.29 5.23
C LEU A 81 6.97 0.44 5.63
N SER A 82 6.16 -0.59 5.34
CA SER A 82 4.75 -0.60 5.72
C SER A 82 4.46 -0.75 7.21
N SER A 83 5.49 -1.07 8.00
CA SER A 83 5.40 -1.13 9.46
C SER A 83 5.89 0.16 10.14
N LEU A 84 6.53 1.07 9.41
CA LEU A 84 7.01 2.34 9.94
C LEU A 84 5.83 3.28 10.20
N LYS A 85 5.74 3.78 11.43
CA LYS A 85 4.73 4.76 11.82
C LYS A 85 5.09 6.13 11.25
N LEU A 86 4.25 6.63 10.35
CA LEU A 86 4.36 8.00 9.88
C LEU A 86 3.58 8.94 10.83
N PRO A 87 4.13 10.12 11.16
CA PRO A 87 3.40 11.12 11.92
C PRO A 87 2.20 11.59 11.07
N SER A 88 0.99 11.31 11.52
CA SER A 88 -0.22 11.86 10.88
C SER A 88 -0.68 13.13 11.59
N LEU A 89 -1.21 14.07 10.81
CA LEU A 89 -1.74 15.35 11.29
C LEU A 89 -2.95 15.19 12.24
N THR A 90 -3.53 14.00 12.36
CA THR A 90 -4.76 13.74 13.12
C THR A 90 -4.56 12.88 14.38
N GLY A 91 -3.32 12.64 14.80
CA GLY A 91 -3.03 11.81 15.98
C GLY A 91 -3.26 10.30 15.77
N SER A 92 -3.57 9.89 14.53
CA SER A 92 -3.68 8.49 14.11
C SER A 92 -2.29 7.95 13.74
N CYS A 93 -1.92 6.75 14.20
CA CYS A 93 -0.77 6.01 13.63
C CYS A 93 -1.09 5.54 12.20
N SER A 94 -0.67 6.31 11.19
CA SER A 94 -0.66 5.86 9.80
C SER A 94 0.67 5.19 9.45
N HIS A 95 0.69 4.36 8.42
CA HIS A 95 1.90 3.72 7.92
C HIS A 95 1.99 3.94 6.40
N ALA A 96 3.21 4.01 5.89
CA ALA A 96 3.43 4.03 4.45
C ALA A 96 2.94 2.72 3.84
N THR A 97 2.52 2.68 2.58
CA THR A 97 2.26 1.41 1.91
C THR A 97 3.45 0.91 1.10
N GLY A 98 4.27 1.83 0.60
CA GLY A 98 5.41 1.52 -0.25
C GLY A 98 5.00 0.96 -1.62
N ILE A 99 3.70 0.95 -1.95
CA ILE A 99 3.19 0.40 -3.21
C ILE A 99 3.61 1.28 -4.38
N GLY A 100 3.51 2.61 -4.21
CA GLY A 100 3.95 3.57 -5.22
C GLY A 100 5.43 3.39 -5.56
N LEU A 101 6.30 3.39 -4.55
CA LEU A 101 7.74 3.16 -4.72
C LEU A 101 8.03 1.81 -5.37
N GLY A 102 7.44 0.74 -4.84
CA GLY A 102 7.66 -0.61 -5.35
C GLY A 102 7.21 -0.77 -6.81
N ALA A 103 6.11 -0.13 -7.20
CA ALA A 103 5.63 -0.19 -8.58
C ALA A 103 6.52 0.60 -9.55
N ILE A 104 7.14 1.69 -9.10
CA ILE A 104 8.13 2.43 -9.91
C ILE A 104 9.40 1.60 -10.11
N LEU A 105 9.87 0.89 -9.06
CA LEU A 105 11.12 0.14 -9.10
C LEU A 105 10.99 -1.23 -9.79
N PHE A 106 9.92 -1.97 -9.51
CA PHE A 106 9.76 -3.36 -9.96
C PHE A 106 8.65 -3.53 -11.01
N GLY A 107 7.84 -2.50 -11.22
CA GLY A 107 6.67 -2.58 -12.08
C GLY A 107 5.44 -3.17 -11.38
N PRO A 108 4.27 -3.12 -12.06
CA PRO A 108 3.00 -3.43 -11.43
C PRO A 108 2.81 -4.92 -11.18
N TRP A 109 3.31 -5.78 -12.08
CA TRP A 109 3.10 -7.23 -11.96
C TRP A 109 3.86 -7.84 -10.78
N PRO A 110 5.17 -7.59 -10.58
CA PRO A 110 5.85 -8.05 -9.37
C PRO A 110 5.21 -7.51 -8.10
N MET A 111 4.73 -6.26 -8.12
CA MET A 111 4.06 -5.65 -6.98
C MET A 111 2.72 -6.26 -6.62
N VAL A 112 1.96 -6.80 -7.56
CA VAL A 112 0.75 -7.58 -7.21
C VAL A 112 1.11 -8.79 -6.35
N LEU A 113 2.18 -9.52 -6.68
CA LEU A 113 2.64 -10.67 -5.91
C LEU A 113 3.22 -10.23 -4.56
N LEU A 114 4.16 -9.28 -4.57
CA LEU A 114 4.81 -8.79 -3.35
C LEU A 114 3.78 -8.16 -2.40
N GLY A 115 2.87 -7.33 -2.93
CA GLY A 115 1.78 -6.75 -2.15
C GLY A 115 0.84 -7.79 -1.57
N THR A 116 0.57 -8.90 -2.27
CA THR A 116 -0.18 -10.03 -1.69
C THR A 116 0.53 -10.62 -0.48
N ILE A 117 1.84 -10.86 -0.60
CA ILE A 117 2.67 -11.41 0.48
C ILE A 117 2.70 -10.45 1.68
N VAL A 118 2.90 -9.15 1.41
CA VAL A 118 2.88 -8.09 2.43
C VAL A 118 1.54 -8.06 3.15
N LEU A 119 0.42 -8.10 2.41
CA LEU A 119 -0.93 -8.10 2.98
C LEU A 119 -1.19 -9.34 3.86
N ILE A 120 -0.68 -10.51 3.46
CA ILE A 120 -0.77 -11.73 4.29
C ILE A 120 0.00 -11.52 5.60
N PHE A 121 1.22 -11.00 5.54
CA PHE A 121 1.99 -10.74 6.77
C PHE A 121 1.37 -9.65 7.63
N GLN A 122 0.79 -8.60 7.04
CA GLN A 122 0.07 -7.57 7.78
C GLN A 122 -1.15 -8.16 8.50
N ALA A 123 -1.91 -9.03 7.84
CA ALA A 123 -3.06 -9.70 8.46
C ALA A 123 -2.64 -10.65 9.59
N LEU A 124 -1.56 -11.42 9.40
CA LEU A 124 -1.14 -12.46 10.36
C LEU A 124 -0.28 -11.93 11.52
N LEU A 125 0.64 -10.99 11.26
CA LEU A 125 1.65 -10.55 12.24
C LEU A 125 1.30 -9.21 12.89
N LEU A 126 0.64 -8.31 12.16
CA LEU A 126 0.33 -6.96 12.62
C LEU A 126 -1.14 -6.77 12.98
N ALA A 127 -1.96 -7.83 12.84
CA ALA A 127 -3.41 -7.77 12.98
C ALA A 127 -4.02 -6.59 12.20
N HIS A 128 -3.47 -6.33 11.02
CA HIS A 128 -3.83 -5.19 10.17
C HIS A 128 -4.43 -5.69 8.86
N GLY A 129 -5.67 -5.29 8.57
CA GLY A 129 -6.46 -5.88 7.49
C GLY A 129 -7.14 -7.18 7.90
N GLY A 130 -7.19 -8.16 7.00
CA GLY A 130 -7.86 -9.44 7.24
C GLY A 130 -7.58 -10.49 6.15
N ILE A 131 -7.72 -11.75 6.52
CA ILE A 131 -7.70 -12.92 5.65
C ILE A 131 -9.00 -13.03 4.85
N THR A 132 -10.16 -12.81 5.48
CA THR A 132 -11.44 -12.82 4.74
C THR A 132 -11.55 -11.65 3.77
N THR A 133 -10.94 -10.51 4.12
CA THR A 133 -10.92 -9.30 3.30
C THR A 133 -9.68 -9.18 2.41
N LEU A 134 -8.80 -10.20 2.40
CA LEU A 134 -7.54 -10.19 1.67
C LEU A 134 -7.76 -9.91 0.19
N GLY A 135 -8.78 -10.50 -0.44
CA GLY A 135 -9.09 -10.26 -1.85
C GLY A 135 -9.44 -8.80 -2.16
N ALA A 136 -10.21 -8.14 -1.30
CA ALA A 136 -10.57 -6.73 -1.46
C ALA A 136 -9.35 -5.82 -1.28
N ASN A 137 -8.56 -6.07 -0.25
CA ASN A 137 -7.32 -5.32 0.03
C ASN A 137 -6.28 -5.52 -1.08
N LEU A 138 -6.10 -6.75 -1.56
CA LEU A 138 -5.23 -7.08 -2.68
C LEU A 138 -5.64 -6.29 -3.93
N PHE A 139 -6.93 -6.27 -4.24
CA PHE A 139 -7.43 -5.56 -5.41
C PHE A 139 -7.22 -4.05 -5.31
N ALA A 140 -7.60 -3.42 -4.19
CA ALA A 140 -7.45 -1.98 -4.03
C ALA A 140 -5.97 -1.56 -4.01
N MET A 141 -5.13 -2.29 -3.28
CA MET A 141 -3.78 -1.86 -2.97
C MET A 141 -2.78 -2.40 -4.00
N ALA A 142 -2.60 -3.72 -4.07
CA ALA A 142 -1.55 -4.29 -4.91
C ALA A 142 -1.92 -4.26 -6.40
N VAL A 143 -3.21 -4.35 -6.76
CA VAL A 143 -3.64 -4.23 -8.16
C VAL A 143 -3.82 -2.76 -8.53
N VAL A 144 -4.84 -2.07 -8.01
CA VAL A 144 -5.12 -0.70 -8.45
C VAL A 144 -3.95 0.23 -8.13
N GLY A 145 -3.47 0.26 -6.89
CA GLY A 145 -2.34 1.11 -6.49
C GLY A 145 -1.11 0.93 -7.38
N SER A 146 -0.64 -0.31 -7.57
CA SER A 146 0.57 -0.57 -8.38
C SER A 146 0.41 -0.19 -9.85
N PHE A 147 -0.75 -0.44 -10.45
CA PHE A 147 -0.98 -0.09 -11.85
C PHE A 147 -1.11 1.42 -12.03
N VAL A 148 -1.78 2.11 -11.11
CA VAL A 148 -1.89 3.58 -11.10
C VAL A 148 -0.53 4.21 -10.94
N ALA A 149 0.28 3.78 -9.96
CA ALA A 149 1.65 4.27 -9.78
C ALA A 149 2.47 4.15 -11.07
N HIS A 150 2.51 2.94 -11.65
CA HIS A 150 3.30 2.68 -12.86
C HIS A 150 2.83 3.52 -14.05
N PHE A 151 1.52 3.62 -14.23
CA PHE A 151 0.94 4.39 -15.33
C PHE A 151 1.17 5.89 -15.16
N MET A 152 0.95 6.44 -13.96
CA MET A 152 1.18 7.86 -13.65
C MET A 152 2.65 8.23 -13.75
N PHE A 153 3.56 7.36 -13.32
CA PHE A 153 5.00 7.55 -13.49
C PHE A 153 5.36 7.63 -14.98
N LYS A 154 4.94 6.65 -15.78
CA LYS A 154 5.21 6.63 -17.24
C LYS A 154 4.58 7.81 -17.97
N LEU A 155 3.35 8.17 -17.62
CA LEU A 155 2.64 9.29 -18.22
C LEU A 155 3.35 10.62 -17.92
N SER A 156 3.72 10.84 -16.66
CA SER A 156 4.47 12.02 -16.22
C SER A 156 5.82 12.14 -16.94
N LYS A 157 6.54 11.03 -17.06
CA LYS A 157 7.79 10.98 -17.83
C LYS A 157 7.58 11.27 -19.31
N LYS A 158 6.48 10.79 -19.90
CA LYS A 158 6.14 11.02 -21.32
C LYS A 158 5.84 12.49 -21.63
N VAL A 159 5.24 13.21 -20.68
CA VAL A 159 4.97 14.66 -20.83
C VAL A 159 6.15 15.56 -20.44
N GLY A 160 7.32 14.98 -20.16
CA GLY A 160 8.54 15.73 -19.86
C GLY A 160 8.64 16.24 -18.42
N ALA A 161 7.83 15.73 -17.49
CA ALA A 161 7.91 16.13 -16.09
C ALA A 161 9.26 15.72 -15.45
N PRO A 162 9.77 16.50 -14.47
CA PRO A 162 10.97 16.13 -13.74
C PRO A 162 10.73 14.83 -12.96
N VAL A 163 11.81 14.07 -12.73
CA VAL A 163 11.74 12.74 -12.13
C VAL A 163 11.12 12.78 -10.74
N TRP A 164 11.55 13.72 -9.89
CA TRP A 164 11.00 13.88 -8.53
C TRP A 164 9.48 14.07 -8.55
N PHE A 165 8.96 14.88 -9.48
CA PHE A 165 7.52 15.13 -9.60
C PHE A 165 6.78 13.90 -10.13
N SER A 166 7.39 13.17 -11.07
CA SER A 166 6.81 11.92 -11.59
C SER A 166 6.69 10.86 -10.49
N VAL A 167 7.69 10.77 -9.61
CA VAL A 167 7.68 9.87 -8.44
C VAL A 167 6.63 10.31 -7.42
N PHE A 168 6.61 11.59 -7.06
CA PHE A 168 5.62 12.17 -6.14
C PHE A 168 4.19 11.89 -6.62
N LEU A 169 3.90 12.18 -7.89
CA LEU A 169 2.57 12.02 -8.47
C LEU A 169 2.16 10.55 -8.53
N ALA A 170 3.09 9.66 -8.92
CA ALA A 170 2.83 8.22 -8.96
C ALA A 170 2.48 7.64 -7.58
N ALA A 171 3.26 7.99 -6.55
CA ALA A 171 2.99 7.53 -5.18
C ALA A 171 1.71 8.13 -4.61
N SER A 172 1.54 9.45 -4.68
CA SER A 172 0.34 10.11 -4.13
C SER A 172 -0.95 9.65 -4.80
N LEU A 173 -0.94 9.48 -6.13
CA LEU A 173 -2.13 9.00 -6.85
C LEU A 173 -2.36 7.51 -6.65
N SER A 174 -1.32 6.70 -6.46
CA SER A 174 -1.49 5.29 -6.07
C SER A 174 -2.30 5.16 -4.78
N ASP A 175 -1.95 5.92 -3.76
CA ASP A 175 -2.64 5.89 -2.47
C ASP A 175 -4.05 6.44 -2.59
N PHE A 176 -4.21 7.54 -3.34
CA PHE A 176 -5.51 8.15 -3.58
C PHE A 176 -6.49 7.19 -4.30
N PHE A 177 -6.04 6.50 -5.35
CA PHE A 177 -6.88 5.55 -6.08
C PHE A 177 -7.14 4.26 -5.31
N THR A 178 -6.17 3.83 -4.49
CA THR A 178 -6.39 2.75 -3.53
C THR A 178 -7.55 3.09 -2.59
N TYR A 179 -7.51 4.30 -2.03
CA TYR A 179 -8.56 4.82 -1.16
C TYR A 179 -9.93 4.92 -1.88
N ILE A 180 -9.98 5.46 -3.10
CA ILE A 180 -11.23 5.49 -3.89
C ILE A 180 -11.79 4.09 -4.09
N THR A 181 -10.91 3.13 -4.40
CA THR A 181 -11.31 1.74 -4.60
C THR A 181 -11.87 1.14 -3.32
N THR A 182 -11.18 1.30 -2.19
CA THR A 182 -11.66 0.83 -0.88
C THR A 182 -12.99 1.48 -0.50
N ALA A 183 -13.16 2.79 -0.72
CA ALA A 183 -14.44 3.48 -0.48
C ALA A 183 -15.56 2.92 -1.37
N GLY A 184 -15.28 2.60 -2.64
CA GLY A 184 -16.20 1.93 -3.55
C GLY A 184 -16.58 0.53 -3.09
N GLN A 185 -15.60 -0.27 -2.63
CA GLN A 185 -15.82 -1.59 -2.06
C GLN A 185 -16.77 -1.53 -0.86
N LEU A 186 -16.54 -0.58 0.04
CA LEU A 186 -17.39 -0.39 1.22
C LEU A 186 -18.77 0.17 0.88
N ALA A 187 -18.87 1.11 -0.06
CA ALA A 187 -20.15 1.66 -0.51
C ALA A 187 -21.04 0.60 -1.18
N ALA A 188 -20.43 -0.33 -1.92
CA ALA A 188 -21.13 -1.45 -2.54
C ALA A 188 -21.57 -2.49 -1.49
N ALA A 189 -20.74 -2.73 -0.47
CA ALA A 189 -21.07 -3.63 0.63
C ALA A 189 -22.14 -3.06 1.58
N PHE A 190 -22.15 -1.74 1.77
CA PHE A 190 -22.99 -1.03 2.75
C PHE A 190 -23.69 0.20 2.15
N PRO A 191 -24.58 0.01 1.14
CA PRO A 191 -25.26 1.13 0.49
C PRO A 191 -26.27 1.85 1.40
N GLY A 192 -26.75 1.18 2.46
CA GLY A 192 -27.81 1.69 3.33
C GLY A 192 -29.10 2.00 2.56
N ASN A 193 -30.01 2.76 3.19
CA ASN A 193 -31.29 3.14 2.56
C ASN A 193 -31.15 4.25 1.51
N SER A 194 -30.03 4.98 1.55
CA SER A 194 -29.73 6.10 0.66
C SER A 194 -29.05 5.68 -0.66
N GLY A 195 -28.74 4.39 -0.83
CA GLY A 195 -28.12 3.84 -2.03
C GLY A 195 -26.61 4.06 -2.13
N PHE A 196 -26.02 3.42 -3.15
CA PHE A 196 -24.57 3.36 -3.38
C PHE A 196 -23.89 4.73 -3.41
N MET A 197 -24.43 5.69 -4.15
CA MET A 197 -23.78 7.01 -4.32
C MET A 197 -23.67 7.78 -3.00
N ALA A 198 -24.70 7.73 -2.16
CA ALA A 198 -24.65 8.39 -0.86
C ALA A 198 -23.66 7.69 0.09
N ALA A 199 -23.61 6.35 0.05
CA ALA A 199 -22.62 5.58 0.81
C ALA A 199 -21.18 5.89 0.32
N LEU A 200 -20.97 6.01 -0.99
CA LEU A 200 -19.67 6.36 -1.56
C LEU A 200 -19.20 7.73 -1.10
N VAL A 201 -20.06 8.76 -1.22
CA VAL A 201 -19.74 10.11 -0.73
C VAL A 201 -19.44 10.08 0.76
N LYS A 202 -20.16 9.29 1.55
CA LYS A 202 -19.92 9.15 2.99
C LYS A 202 -18.55 8.53 3.28
N PHE A 203 -18.22 7.39 2.69
CA PHE A 203 -16.92 6.73 2.92
C PHE A 203 -15.77 7.58 2.41
N LEU A 204 -15.93 8.20 1.24
CA LEU A 204 -14.94 9.14 0.72
C LEU A 204 -14.74 10.30 1.71
N SER A 205 -15.82 10.97 2.12
CA SER A 205 -15.71 12.12 3.02
C SER A 205 -15.02 11.78 4.34
N VAL A 206 -15.28 10.60 4.91
CA VAL A 206 -14.64 10.13 6.15
C VAL A 206 -13.15 9.86 5.95
N PHE A 207 -12.78 9.17 4.88
CA PHE A 207 -11.40 8.82 4.60
C PHE A 207 -10.57 10.02 4.12
N ALA A 208 -11.17 11.00 3.43
CA ALA A 208 -10.46 12.17 2.88
C ALA A 208 -9.62 12.90 3.94
N PHE A 209 -10.13 13.03 5.17
CA PHE A 209 -9.44 13.71 6.27
C PHE A 209 -8.11 13.07 6.67
N THR A 210 -7.98 11.74 6.54
CA THR A 210 -6.76 11.02 6.92
C THR A 210 -5.93 10.62 5.70
N GLN A 211 -6.58 10.20 4.62
CA GLN A 211 -5.91 9.59 3.47
C GLN A 211 -5.31 10.62 2.51
N ILE A 212 -5.91 11.81 2.35
CA ILE A 212 -5.32 12.85 1.47
C ILE A 212 -4.01 13.36 2.06
N PRO A 213 -3.93 13.74 3.35
CA PRO A 213 -2.65 14.14 3.93
C PRO A 213 -1.62 13.01 3.89
N LEU A 214 -2.04 11.76 4.16
CA LEU A 214 -1.15 10.61 4.11
C LEU A 214 -0.56 10.41 2.71
N ALA A 215 -1.39 10.45 1.66
CA ALA A 215 -0.94 10.29 0.27
C ALA A 215 0.11 11.34 -0.13
N ILE A 216 -0.06 12.59 0.33
CA ILE A 216 0.92 13.65 0.07
C ILE A 216 2.23 13.39 0.81
N VAL A 217 2.15 13.01 2.09
CA VAL A 217 3.33 12.70 2.92
C VAL A 217 4.08 11.49 2.36
N GLU A 218 3.37 10.43 1.98
CA GLU A 218 3.95 9.24 1.36
C GLU A 218 4.54 9.56 -0.03
N GLY A 219 3.91 10.44 -0.80
CA GLY A 219 4.47 10.97 -2.04
C GLY A 219 5.83 11.65 -1.83
N LEU A 220 5.93 12.54 -0.84
CA LEU A 220 7.18 13.23 -0.50
C LEU A 220 8.24 12.26 0.04
N LEU A 221 7.85 11.36 0.93
CA LEU A 221 8.72 10.32 1.45
C LEU A 221 9.27 9.43 0.34
N THR A 222 8.42 9.06 -0.63
CA THR A 222 8.82 8.24 -1.77
C THR A 222 9.83 8.95 -2.64
N VAL A 223 9.70 10.27 -2.85
CA VAL A 223 10.72 11.06 -3.55
C VAL A 223 12.05 11.03 -2.80
N LEU A 224 12.04 11.23 -1.48
CA LEU A 224 13.24 11.20 -0.66
C LEU A 224 13.94 9.84 -0.77
N VAL A 225 13.20 8.75 -0.55
CA VAL A 225 13.74 7.38 -0.62
C VAL A 225 14.25 7.07 -2.02
N PHE A 226 13.52 7.46 -3.06
CA PHE A 226 13.93 7.22 -4.44
C PHE A 226 15.23 7.96 -4.80
N ASN A 227 15.40 9.20 -4.32
CA ASN A 227 16.64 9.96 -4.52
C ASN A 227 17.83 9.28 -3.81
N ILE A 228 17.63 8.83 -2.57
CA ILE A 228 18.66 8.07 -1.83
C ILE A 228 19.05 6.80 -2.60
N ILE A 229 18.07 6.03 -3.09
CA ILE A 229 18.35 4.84 -3.89
C ILE A 229 19.13 5.20 -5.16
N GLN A 230 18.81 6.30 -5.83
CA GLN A 230 19.55 6.74 -7.02
C GLN A 230 20.98 7.20 -6.74
N GLU A 231 21.21 7.80 -5.57
CA GLU A 231 22.52 8.32 -5.17
C GLU A 231 23.45 7.18 -4.73
N TYR A 232 22.98 6.30 -3.85
CA TYR A 232 23.78 5.20 -3.30
C TYR A 232 23.80 3.95 -4.20
N GLY A 233 22.73 3.68 -4.95
CA GLY A 233 22.64 2.50 -5.83
C GLY A 233 23.55 2.58 -7.06
N LYS A 234 24.03 3.76 -7.45
CA LYS A 234 25.03 3.89 -8.53
C LYS A 234 26.41 3.38 -8.09
N ASN A 235 26.80 3.64 -6.85
CA ASN A 235 28.12 3.27 -6.33
C ASN A 235 28.26 1.76 -6.11
N GLU A 236 27.22 1.07 -5.64
CA GLU A 236 27.24 -0.39 -5.44
C GLU A 236 27.30 -1.18 -6.75
N LEU A 237 26.66 -0.69 -7.82
CA LEU A 237 26.75 -1.29 -9.15
C LEU A 237 28.16 -1.12 -9.74
N ASP A 238 28.79 0.03 -9.51
CA ASP A 238 30.18 0.27 -9.91
C ASP A 238 31.15 -0.61 -9.10
N GLU A 239 30.99 -0.74 -7.78
CA GLU A 239 31.81 -1.61 -6.93
C GLU A 239 31.65 -3.11 -7.27
N LEU A 240 30.43 -3.59 -7.51
CA LEU A 240 30.18 -4.96 -7.96
C LEU A 240 30.77 -5.22 -9.36
N SER A 241 30.75 -4.22 -10.24
CA SER A 241 31.38 -4.32 -11.57
C SER A 241 32.92 -4.37 -11.48
N ILE A 242 33.51 -3.63 -10.53
CA ILE A 242 34.94 -3.63 -10.24
C ILE A 242 35.37 -4.98 -9.65
N ILE A 243 34.60 -5.52 -8.70
CA ILE A 243 34.86 -6.85 -8.10
C ILE A 243 34.75 -7.96 -9.16
N SER A 244 33.74 -7.89 -10.05
CA SER A 244 33.58 -8.83 -11.18
C SER A 244 34.73 -8.73 -12.20
N ARG A 245 35.22 -7.52 -12.51
CA ARG A 245 36.40 -7.33 -13.36
C ARG A 245 37.68 -7.86 -12.73
N ARG A 246 37.88 -7.64 -11.43
CA ARG A 246 39.05 -8.13 -10.69
C ARG A 246 39.11 -9.66 -10.70
N LYS A 247 37.97 -10.32 -10.46
CA LYS A 247 37.88 -11.79 -10.51
C LYS A 247 38.16 -12.38 -11.88
N ARG A 248 37.89 -11.65 -12.98
CA ARG A 248 38.22 -12.05 -14.35
C ARG A 248 39.72 -11.93 -14.68
N HIS A 249 40.41 -10.97 -14.07
CA HIS A 249 41.86 -10.80 -14.25
C HIS A 249 42.70 -11.76 -13.40
N GLU A 250 42.16 -12.27 -12.29
CA GLU A 250 42.82 -13.29 -11.46
C GLU A 250 42.64 -14.72 -12.00
N LEU A 251 41.74 -14.92 -12.98
CA LEU A 251 41.45 -16.20 -13.63
C LEU A 251 41.96 -16.28 -15.09
N SER A 252 42.71 -15.28 -15.55
CA SER A 252 43.40 -15.23 -16.85
C SER A 252 44.92 -15.23 -16.66
#